data_AF-A0A841U812-F1
#
_entry.id   AF-A0A841U812-F1
#
_cell.length_a   1.000
_cell.length_b   1.000
_cell.length_c   1.000
_cell.angle_alpha   90.00
_cell.angle_beta   90.00
_cell.angle_gamma   90.00
#
_symmetry.space_group_name_H-M   'P 1'
#
loop_
_entity.id
_entity.type
_entity.pdbx_description
1 polymer ?
#
loop_
_entity_poly.entity_id
_entity_poly.type
_entity_poly.pdbx_seq_one_letter_code
_entity_poly.pdbx_strand_id
1 'polypeptide(L)'
;MCDRVGVMTGLPWQSVAALERYERTLSRAHPKSRPLPPNALVGVFVGPERWSGPLNPDPEDKSPVSIRAFGGIGRDGSGDGVADRNDDLDRLYSVAHQVRRKGTSPDDFAIGLWEYYQNTRAVQRVLQFAKIYRTFGKLDLSRHVFPLPVGTVYSYRSTWGNSRDWGGTRIHEGTDIFANYGVPVRSTSYGIVEVKGWNPYGGWRIGIRDLDNLYHYYAHLSGYEKSLKPSDVVRPGQIIGWVGSSGYGRPGTQGKFPPHLHYGVYRDRGLVEWAFDPYPMLRKWEKAELKALRVHKE
;
A
#
# COMPACT_ATOMS: atom_id res chain seq x y z
N MET A 1 4.08 -2.77 -20.09
CA MET A 1 3.27 -3.99 -19.88
C MET A 1 1.83 -3.66 -19.50
N CYS A 2 1.60 -2.88 -18.43
CA CYS A 2 0.27 -2.44 -18.01
C CYS A 2 -0.53 -1.73 -19.11
N ASP A 3 0.10 -0.86 -19.90
CA ASP A 3 -0.56 -0.20 -21.04
C ASP A 3 -1.01 -1.19 -22.11
N ARG A 4 -0.13 -2.13 -22.48
CA ARG A 4 -0.43 -3.19 -23.46
C ARG A 4 -1.63 -4.02 -22.99
N VAL A 5 -1.62 -4.49 -21.75
CA VAL A 5 -2.74 -5.25 -21.19
C VAL A 5 -4.00 -4.38 -21.07
N GLY A 6 -3.86 -3.11 -20.73
CA GLY A 6 -4.96 -2.15 -20.70
C GLY A 6 -5.65 -2.01 -22.05
N VAL A 7 -4.87 -1.87 -23.14
CA VAL A 7 -5.40 -1.84 -24.52
C VAL A 7 -6.11 -3.16 -24.87
N MET A 8 -5.51 -4.31 -24.55
CA MET A 8 -6.10 -5.62 -24.86
C MET A 8 -7.39 -5.92 -24.08
N THR A 9 -7.54 -5.34 -22.89
CA THR A 9 -8.69 -5.58 -22.00
C THR A 9 -9.72 -4.46 -22.01
N GLY A 10 -9.39 -3.29 -22.56
CA GLY A 10 -10.19 -2.07 -22.44
C GLY A 10 -10.17 -1.45 -21.04
N LEU A 11 -9.40 -1.99 -20.09
CA LEU A 11 -9.22 -1.40 -18.77
C LEU A 11 -8.21 -0.25 -18.84
N PRO A 12 -8.42 0.86 -18.11
CA PRO A 12 -7.39 1.88 -17.95
C PRO A 12 -6.11 1.27 -17.38
N TRP A 13 -4.94 1.69 -17.89
CA TRP A 13 -3.65 1.16 -17.45
C TRP A 13 -3.44 1.30 -15.94
N GLN A 14 -4.03 2.33 -15.31
CA GLN A 14 -3.97 2.56 -13.86
C GLN A 14 -4.69 1.45 -13.08
N SER A 15 -5.79 0.92 -13.61
CA SER A 15 -6.53 -0.20 -13.03
C SER A 15 -5.73 -1.50 -13.14
N VAL A 16 -5.09 -1.73 -14.29
CA VAL A 16 -4.19 -2.89 -14.50
C VAL A 16 -2.96 -2.80 -13.59
N ALA A 17 -2.35 -1.61 -13.49
CA ALA A 17 -1.21 -1.37 -12.61
C ALA A 17 -1.58 -1.52 -11.13
N ALA A 18 -2.79 -1.13 -10.74
CA ALA A 18 -3.30 -1.33 -9.38
C ALA A 18 -3.50 -2.80 -9.04
N LEU A 19 -4.08 -3.57 -9.96
CA LEU A 19 -4.27 -5.01 -9.85
C LEU A 19 -2.90 -5.72 -9.72
N GLU A 20 -1.97 -5.43 -10.63
CA GLU A 20 -0.59 -5.94 -10.58
C GLU A 20 0.08 -5.61 -9.25
N ARG A 21 -0.05 -4.36 -8.80
CA ARG A 21 0.60 -3.89 -7.58
C ARG A 21 0.04 -4.60 -6.35
N TYR A 22 -1.28 -4.77 -6.27
CA TYR A 22 -1.93 -5.51 -5.19
C TYR A 22 -1.49 -6.97 -5.17
N GLU A 23 -1.51 -7.65 -6.31
CA GLU A 23 -1.01 -9.02 -6.47
C GLU A 23 0.45 -9.15 -6.01
N ARG A 24 1.30 -8.19 -6.38
CA ARG A 24 2.70 -8.14 -5.94
C ARG A 24 2.82 -8.06 -4.42
N THR A 25 1.95 -7.31 -3.74
CA THR A 25 1.96 -7.24 -2.28
C THR A 25 1.63 -8.60 -1.65
N LEU A 26 0.68 -9.34 -2.22
CA LEU A 26 0.31 -10.68 -1.76
C LEU A 26 1.46 -11.68 -1.99
N SER A 27 2.06 -11.68 -3.17
CA SER A 27 3.15 -12.61 -3.51
C SER A 27 4.40 -12.36 -2.66
N ARG A 28 4.73 -11.09 -2.36
CA ARG A 28 5.80 -10.73 -1.41
C ARG A 28 5.50 -11.14 0.03
N ALA A 29 4.24 -11.08 0.45
CA ALA A 29 3.83 -11.48 1.80
C ALA A 29 3.82 -13.02 1.96
N HIS A 30 3.58 -13.75 0.87
CA HIS A 30 3.39 -15.21 0.88
C HIS A 30 4.26 -15.92 -0.17
N PRO A 31 5.59 -15.76 -0.18
CA PRO A 31 6.46 -16.27 -1.25
C PRO A 31 6.45 -17.79 -1.39
N LYS A 32 6.13 -18.54 -0.32
CA LYS A 32 6.06 -20.00 -0.34
C LYS A 32 4.78 -20.53 -1.01
N SER A 33 3.64 -19.89 -0.77
CA SER A 33 2.34 -20.31 -1.33
C SER A 33 1.95 -19.55 -2.60
N ARG A 34 2.67 -18.48 -2.94
CA ARG A 34 2.54 -17.70 -4.18
C ARG A 34 3.90 -17.56 -4.86
N PRO A 35 4.57 -18.67 -5.23
CA PRO A 35 5.88 -18.61 -5.86
C PRO A 35 5.77 -17.94 -7.24
N LEU A 36 6.74 -17.07 -7.54
CA LEU A 36 6.88 -16.44 -8.85
C LEU A 36 8.16 -16.95 -9.53
N PRO A 37 8.22 -16.97 -10.87
CA PRO A 37 9.45 -17.24 -11.60
C PRO A 37 10.61 -16.33 -11.13
N PRO A 38 11.88 -16.81 -11.12
CA PRO A 38 13.03 -16.07 -10.56
C PRO A 38 13.23 -14.65 -11.09
N ASN A 39 12.81 -14.38 -12.34
CA ASN A 39 12.94 -13.09 -13.01
C ASN A 39 11.58 -12.46 -13.37
N ALA A 40 10.51 -12.84 -12.66
CA ALA A 40 9.17 -12.34 -12.94
C ALA A 40 9.10 -10.80 -12.83
N LEU A 41 8.71 -10.15 -13.92
CA LEU A 41 8.51 -8.72 -13.98
C LEU A 41 7.18 -8.31 -13.34
N VAL A 42 6.17 -9.19 -13.28
CA VAL A 42 4.89 -8.92 -12.60
C VAL A 42 4.75 -9.73 -11.31
N GLY A 43 4.09 -9.14 -10.32
CA GLY A 43 3.81 -9.81 -9.05
C GLY A 43 2.61 -10.77 -9.06
N VAL A 44 2.00 -11.00 -10.21
CA VAL A 44 0.78 -11.79 -10.37
C VAL A 44 1.07 -13.28 -10.21
N PHE A 45 0.33 -13.93 -9.32
CA PHE A 45 0.37 -15.38 -9.11
C PHE A 45 -1.02 -15.98 -9.31
N VAL A 46 -1.10 -17.02 -10.12
CA VAL A 46 -2.30 -17.84 -10.32
C VAL A 46 -1.90 -19.29 -10.13
N GLY A 47 -2.55 -19.97 -9.19
CA GLY A 47 -2.28 -21.39 -8.94
C GLY A 47 -2.75 -22.29 -10.09
N PRO A 48 -2.18 -23.50 -10.23
CA PRO A 48 -2.46 -24.43 -11.33
C PRO A 48 -3.96 -24.69 -11.52
N GLU A 49 -4.68 -25.06 -10.45
CA GLU A 49 -6.11 -25.37 -10.52
C GLU A 49 -6.97 -24.19 -11.03
N ARG A 50 -6.60 -22.95 -10.67
CA ARG A 50 -7.30 -21.76 -11.17
C ARG A 50 -6.88 -21.44 -12.61
N TRP A 51 -5.63 -21.68 -12.95
CA TRP A 51 -5.08 -21.44 -14.28
C TRP A 51 -5.70 -22.36 -15.31
N SER A 52 -5.55 -23.68 -15.14
CA SER A 52 -5.96 -24.71 -16.10
C SER A 52 -7.41 -25.15 -15.94
N GLY A 53 -7.99 -24.98 -14.74
CA GLY A 53 -9.36 -25.36 -14.40
C GLY A 53 -9.40 -26.47 -13.34
N PRO A 54 -10.35 -26.46 -12.39
CA PRO A 54 -10.36 -27.40 -11.25
C PRO A 54 -10.43 -28.89 -11.62
N LEU A 55 -10.97 -29.20 -12.81
CA LEU A 55 -11.13 -30.57 -13.31
C LEU A 55 -10.20 -30.89 -14.48
N ASN A 56 -9.23 -30.01 -14.78
CA ASN A 56 -8.26 -30.26 -15.83
C ASN A 56 -7.28 -31.35 -15.37
N PRO A 57 -7.15 -32.48 -16.09
CA PRO A 57 -6.22 -33.55 -15.73
C PRO A 57 -4.75 -33.15 -15.88
N ASP A 58 -4.46 -32.09 -16.64
CA ASP A 58 -3.13 -31.50 -16.78
C ASP A 58 -3.06 -30.13 -16.07
N PRO A 59 -2.47 -30.06 -14.86
CA PRO A 59 -2.23 -28.80 -14.19
C PRO A 59 -1.40 -27.81 -15.02
N GLU A 60 -0.43 -28.29 -15.79
CA GLU A 60 0.50 -27.50 -16.60
C GLU A 60 -0.04 -27.21 -18.02
N ASP A 61 -1.34 -27.45 -18.26
CA ASP A 61 -1.97 -27.23 -19.56
C ASP A 61 -1.69 -25.80 -20.06
N LYS A 62 -1.23 -25.75 -21.31
CA LYS A 62 -0.81 -24.56 -22.03
C LYS A 62 -1.74 -24.22 -23.20
N SER A 63 -2.70 -25.09 -23.53
CA SER A 63 -3.64 -24.90 -24.62
C SER A 63 -4.77 -23.95 -24.20
N PRO A 64 -4.88 -22.74 -24.78
CA PRO A 64 -5.94 -21.81 -24.40
C PRO A 64 -7.35 -22.37 -24.62
N VAL A 65 -7.52 -23.29 -25.57
CA VAL A 65 -8.81 -23.94 -25.86
C VAL A 65 -9.16 -24.94 -24.76
N SER A 66 -8.21 -25.82 -24.41
CA SER A 66 -8.39 -26.84 -23.37
C SER A 66 -8.64 -26.20 -22.00
N ILE A 67 -7.78 -25.24 -21.62
CA ILE A 67 -7.93 -24.46 -20.37
C ILE A 67 -9.33 -23.85 -20.25
N ARG A 68 -9.87 -23.27 -21.33
CA ARG A 68 -11.25 -22.72 -21.33
C ARG A 68 -12.32 -23.79 -21.16
N ALA A 69 -12.16 -24.96 -21.79
CA ALA A 69 -13.11 -26.06 -21.67
C ALA A 69 -13.24 -26.56 -20.23
N PHE A 70 -12.14 -26.50 -19.45
CA PHE A 70 -12.13 -26.84 -18.02
C PHE A 70 -12.43 -25.65 -17.09
N GLY A 71 -12.82 -24.49 -17.64
CA GLY A 71 -13.16 -23.30 -16.85
C GLY A 71 -11.97 -22.56 -16.24
N GLY A 72 -10.74 -22.87 -16.66
CA GLY A 72 -9.55 -22.17 -16.24
C GLY A 72 -9.47 -20.73 -16.75
N ILE A 73 -8.78 -19.87 -16.00
CA ILE A 73 -8.63 -18.45 -16.34
C ILE A 73 -7.45 -18.17 -17.28
N GLY A 74 -6.55 -19.14 -17.48
CA GLY A 74 -5.35 -18.97 -18.31
C GLY A 74 -5.69 -18.54 -19.74
N ARG A 75 -5.01 -17.49 -20.22
CA ARG A 75 -5.15 -16.94 -21.56
C ARG A 75 -3.78 -16.55 -22.10
N ASP A 76 -3.64 -16.74 -23.41
CA ASP A 76 -2.52 -16.22 -24.19
C ASP A 76 -2.64 -14.69 -24.29
N GLY A 77 -1.87 -13.99 -23.46
CA GLY A 77 -1.72 -12.54 -23.45
C GLY A 77 -0.50 -12.06 -24.24
N SER A 78 0.48 -12.93 -24.45
CA SER A 78 1.69 -12.67 -25.22
C SER A 78 1.42 -12.64 -26.73
N GLY A 79 0.46 -13.45 -27.19
CA GLY A 79 0.07 -13.68 -28.58
C GLY A 79 0.84 -14.80 -29.27
N ASP A 80 1.49 -15.71 -28.54
CA ASP A 80 2.34 -16.78 -29.08
C ASP A 80 1.60 -18.12 -29.32
N GLY A 81 0.29 -18.15 -29.07
CA GLY A 81 -0.57 -19.32 -29.21
C GLY A 81 -0.66 -20.18 -27.95
N VAL A 82 0.06 -19.82 -26.88
CA VAL A 82 0.16 -20.58 -25.64
C VAL A 82 -0.31 -19.72 -24.46
N ALA A 83 -0.99 -20.34 -23.49
CA ALA A 83 -1.28 -19.72 -22.20
C ALA A 83 -0.31 -20.27 -21.14
N ASP A 84 0.87 -19.67 -21.02
CA ASP A 84 1.91 -20.09 -20.07
C ASP A 84 1.80 -19.34 -18.74
N ARG A 85 1.56 -20.07 -17.65
CA ARG A 85 1.52 -19.48 -16.30
C ARG A 85 2.85 -18.87 -15.86
N ASN A 86 3.97 -19.17 -16.54
CA ASN A 86 5.28 -18.60 -16.22
C ASN A 86 5.54 -17.29 -16.99
N ASP A 87 4.79 -17.03 -18.06
CA ASP A 87 4.88 -15.78 -18.80
C ASP A 87 4.21 -14.63 -18.01
N ASP A 88 4.87 -13.47 -17.97
CA ASP A 88 4.38 -12.31 -17.22
C ASP A 88 3.16 -11.64 -17.88
N LEU A 89 3.12 -11.61 -19.23
CA LEU A 89 2.00 -11.03 -19.99
C LEU A 89 0.77 -11.91 -19.88
N ASP A 90 0.91 -13.22 -20.03
CA ASP A 90 -0.20 -14.18 -19.92
C ASP A 90 -0.83 -14.10 -18.53
N ARG A 91 -0.03 -14.08 -17.47
CA ARG A 91 -0.53 -13.94 -16.10
C ARG A 91 -1.30 -12.65 -15.88
N LEU A 92 -0.69 -11.50 -16.21
CA LEU A 92 -1.33 -10.21 -15.99
C LEU A 92 -2.58 -10.05 -16.86
N TYR A 93 -2.52 -10.48 -18.12
CA TYR A 93 -3.65 -10.47 -19.03
C TYR A 93 -4.79 -11.38 -18.55
N SER A 94 -4.49 -12.60 -18.12
CA SER A 94 -5.50 -13.55 -17.63
C SER A 94 -6.30 -13.01 -16.45
N VAL A 95 -5.61 -12.41 -15.46
CA VAL A 95 -6.29 -11.81 -14.31
C VAL A 95 -7.09 -10.56 -14.71
N ALA A 96 -6.51 -9.66 -15.50
CA ALA A 96 -7.21 -8.47 -15.98
C ALA A 96 -8.44 -8.82 -16.85
N HIS A 97 -8.32 -9.84 -17.70
CA HIS A 97 -9.39 -10.38 -18.52
C HIS A 97 -10.52 -10.96 -17.65
N GLN A 98 -10.18 -11.68 -16.59
CA GLN A 98 -11.17 -12.24 -15.66
C GLN A 98 -11.90 -11.14 -14.89
N VAL A 99 -11.19 -10.09 -14.44
CA VAL A 99 -11.79 -8.97 -13.69
C VAL A 99 -12.70 -8.12 -14.60
N ARG A 100 -12.38 -7.91 -15.87
CA ARG A 100 -13.22 -7.09 -16.78
C ARG A 100 -14.53 -7.73 -17.23
N ARG A 101 -14.88 -8.94 -16.78
CA ARG A 101 -15.99 -9.74 -17.36
C ARG A 101 -17.35 -9.02 -17.32
N LYS A 102 -17.55 -8.14 -16.35
CA LYS A 102 -18.79 -7.34 -16.22
C LYS A 102 -18.78 -6.05 -17.04
N GLY A 103 -17.60 -5.59 -17.45
CA GLY A 103 -17.42 -4.32 -18.13
C GLY A 103 -16.10 -3.66 -17.72
N THR A 104 -15.88 -2.45 -18.24
CA THR A 104 -14.66 -1.66 -18.01
C THR A 104 -14.95 -0.36 -17.26
N SER A 105 -16.21 -0.10 -16.89
CA SER A 105 -16.56 1.04 -16.05
C SER A 105 -15.95 0.88 -14.63
N PRO A 106 -15.79 1.97 -13.86
CA PRO A 106 -15.29 1.87 -12.49
C PRO A 106 -16.12 0.94 -11.59
N ASP A 107 -17.44 0.90 -11.76
CA ASP A 107 -18.33 0.05 -10.97
C ASP A 107 -18.22 -1.42 -11.40
N ASP A 108 -18.18 -1.69 -12.70
CA ASP A 108 -17.95 -3.04 -13.22
C ASP A 108 -16.59 -3.59 -12.79
N PHE A 109 -15.57 -2.73 -12.76
CA PHE A 109 -14.24 -3.09 -12.28
C PHE A 109 -14.28 -3.47 -10.79
N ALA A 110 -15.00 -2.71 -9.96
CA ALA A 110 -15.18 -3.06 -8.54
C ALA A 110 -15.92 -4.39 -8.35
N ILE A 111 -16.98 -4.65 -9.12
CA ILE A 111 -17.72 -5.92 -9.12
C ILE A 111 -16.80 -7.07 -9.54
N GLY A 112 -16.05 -6.90 -10.63
CA GLY A 112 -15.12 -7.91 -11.13
C GLY A 112 -13.99 -8.23 -10.16
N LEU A 113 -13.48 -7.23 -9.43
CA LEU A 113 -12.53 -7.45 -8.34
C LEU A 113 -13.14 -8.26 -7.21
N TRP A 114 -14.39 -7.97 -6.82
CA TRP A 114 -15.09 -8.75 -5.80
C TRP A 114 -15.32 -10.19 -6.26
N GLU A 115 -15.76 -10.41 -7.50
CA GLU A 115 -15.92 -11.75 -8.07
C GLU A 115 -14.59 -12.52 -8.08
N TYR A 116 -13.49 -11.84 -8.41
CA TYR A 116 -12.16 -12.46 -8.49
C TYR A 116 -11.55 -12.78 -7.13
N TYR A 117 -11.67 -11.88 -6.14
CA TYR A 117 -11.01 -11.99 -4.84
C TYR A 117 -11.89 -12.50 -3.70
N GLN A 118 -13.21 -12.35 -3.81
CA GLN A 118 -14.19 -12.61 -2.74
C GLN A 118 -13.80 -11.91 -1.41
N ASN A 119 -13.20 -10.71 -1.51
CA ASN A 119 -12.66 -9.97 -0.37
C ASN A 119 -12.82 -8.46 -0.56
N THR A 120 -13.67 -7.83 0.24
CA THR A 120 -13.94 -6.38 0.17
C THR A 120 -12.70 -5.53 0.44
N ARG A 121 -11.77 -5.98 1.29
CA ARG A 121 -10.50 -5.27 1.50
C ARG A 121 -9.66 -5.29 0.24
N ALA A 122 -9.58 -6.42 -0.48
CA ALA A 122 -8.86 -6.50 -1.74
C ALA A 122 -9.40 -5.48 -2.76
N VAL A 123 -10.73 -5.42 -2.91
CA VAL A 123 -11.41 -4.44 -3.77
C VAL A 123 -11.03 -3.02 -3.37
N GLN A 124 -11.14 -2.68 -2.08
CA GLN A 124 -10.76 -1.37 -1.57
C GLN A 124 -9.29 -1.04 -1.89
N ARG A 125 -8.35 -1.97 -1.66
CA ARG A 125 -6.92 -1.73 -1.92
C ARG A 125 -6.64 -1.47 -3.39
N VAL A 126 -7.18 -2.29 -4.28
CA VAL A 126 -6.99 -2.11 -5.72
C VAL A 126 -7.57 -0.77 -6.19
N LEU A 127 -8.77 -0.39 -5.73
CA LEU A 127 -9.36 0.91 -6.09
C LEU A 127 -8.55 2.09 -5.56
N GLN A 128 -8.01 1.99 -4.33
CA GLN A 128 -7.11 2.99 -3.76
C GLN A 128 -5.82 3.13 -4.58
N PHE A 129 -5.19 2.01 -4.97
CA PHE A 129 -3.98 2.02 -5.81
C PHE A 129 -4.27 2.61 -7.19
N ALA A 130 -5.41 2.27 -7.80
CA ALA A 130 -5.82 2.83 -9.08
C ALA A 130 -6.01 4.36 -8.99
N LYS A 131 -6.57 4.85 -7.87
CA LYS A 131 -6.71 6.29 -7.61
C LYS A 131 -5.34 6.97 -7.50
N ILE A 132 -4.39 6.37 -6.77
CA ILE A 132 -3.02 6.91 -6.65
C ILE A 132 -2.36 7.01 -8.03
N TYR A 133 -2.40 5.94 -8.84
CA TYR A 133 -1.83 5.95 -10.20
C TYR A 133 -2.52 6.95 -11.11
N ARG A 134 -3.85 7.12 -11.00
CA ARG A 134 -4.60 8.13 -11.76
C ARG A 134 -4.19 9.55 -11.39
N THR A 135 -3.95 9.81 -10.10
CA THR A 135 -3.53 11.14 -9.63
C THR A 135 -2.13 11.52 -10.10
N PHE A 136 -1.18 10.59 -10.10
CA PHE A 136 0.22 10.90 -10.42
C PHE A 136 0.63 10.58 -11.86
N GLY A 137 -0.15 9.77 -12.58
CA GLY A 137 0.08 9.46 -14.00
C GLY A 137 1.37 8.69 -14.29
N LYS A 138 1.96 8.01 -13.29
CA LYS A 138 3.22 7.26 -13.45
C LYS A 138 3.31 6.07 -12.50
N LEU A 139 4.14 5.09 -12.85
CA LEU A 139 4.39 3.89 -12.04
C LEU A 139 5.46 4.10 -10.96
N ASP A 140 6.45 4.95 -11.22
CA ASP A 140 7.53 5.22 -10.27
C ASP A 140 7.05 6.14 -9.13
N LEU A 141 6.56 5.48 -8.08
CA LEU A 141 6.02 6.07 -6.86
C LEU A 141 6.66 5.46 -5.60
N SER A 142 7.96 5.15 -5.65
CA SER A 142 8.70 4.57 -4.52
C SER A 142 9.47 5.57 -3.66
N ARG A 143 9.37 6.88 -3.96
CA ARG A 143 10.04 7.93 -3.18
C ARG A 143 9.50 7.96 -1.75
N HIS A 144 10.41 8.11 -0.80
CA HIS A 144 10.09 8.32 0.60
C HIS A 144 10.85 9.53 1.17
N VAL A 145 10.32 10.13 2.23
CA VAL A 145 10.96 11.24 2.97
C VAL A 145 10.80 11.05 4.48
N PHE A 146 11.61 11.76 5.27
CA PHE A 146 11.47 11.76 6.72
C PHE A 146 10.15 12.48 7.12
N PRO A 147 9.40 12.03 8.14
CA PRO A 147 8.09 12.63 8.45
C PRO A 147 8.17 14.07 8.98
N LEU A 148 9.29 14.50 9.52
CA LEU A 148 9.55 15.91 9.88
C LEU A 148 10.55 16.52 8.88
N PRO A 149 10.54 17.84 8.62
CA PRO A 149 11.59 18.48 7.84
C PRO A 149 12.95 18.33 8.54
N VAL A 150 13.96 17.78 7.85
CA VAL A 150 15.29 17.47 8.45
C VAL A 150 16.10 18.70 8.91
N GLY A 151 15.63 19.92 8.60
CA GLY A 151 16.19 21.17 9.12
C GLY A 151 15.61 21.63 10.46
N THR A 152 14.65 20.89 11.02
CA THR A 152 14.02 21.22 12.32
C THR A 152 14.78 20.57 13.48
N VAL A 153 14.56 21.08 14.69
CA VAL A 153 15.10 20.46 15.91
C VAL A 153 14.19 19.31 16.33
N TYR A 154 14.72 18.09 16.30
CA TYR A 154 14.03 16.89 16.76
C TYR A 154 15.02 15.86 17.31
N SER A 155 14.51 14.90 18.09
CA SER A 155 15.28 13.75 18.56
C SER A 155 14.43 12.48 18.56
N TYR A 156 15.06 11.35 18.27
CA TYR A 156 14.40 10.04 18.28
C TYR A 156 15.44 8.93 18.43
N ARG A 157 15.00 7.80 18.98
CA ARG A 157 15.75 6.55 19.10
C ARG A 157 14.80 5.39 18.83
N SER A 158 15.31 4.18 18.65
CA SER A 158 14.40 3.02 18.63
C SER A 158 13.72 2.93 20.00
N THR A 159 12.41 2.98 19.98
CA THR A 159 11.53 2.84 21.15
C THR A 159 10.58 1.66 20.97
N TRP A 160 10.84 0.83 19.98
CA TRP A 160 10.04 -0.33 19.63
C TRP A 160 10.00 -1.31 20.81
N GLY A 161 8.80 -1.77 21.17
CA GLY A 161 8.63 -2.74 22.26
C GLY A 161 8.70 -2.15 23.67
N ASN A 162 9.02 -0.87 23.84
CA ASN A 162 9.01 -0.21 25.16
C ASN A 162 7.61 -0.27 25.79
N SER A 163 7.54 -0.37 27.12
CA SER A 163 6.26 -0.36 27.84
C SER A 163 5.48 0.93 27.62
N ARG A 164 4.16 0.81 27.50
CA ARG A 164 3.19 1.90 27.49
C ARG A 164 2.18 1.66 28.60
N ASP A 165 2.22 2.49 29.63
CA ASP A 165 1.51 2.21 30.90
C ASP A 165 0.07 2.74 30.92
N TRP A 166 -0.28 3.67 30.03
CA TRP A 166 -1.63 4.24 30.00
C TRP A 166 -2.62 3.28 29.33
N GLY A 167 -3.64 2.84 30.07
CA GLY A 167 -4.68 1.94 29.57
C GLY A 167 -4.26 0.46 29.52
N GLY A 168 -3.37 0.03 30.42
CA GLY A 168 -2.92 -1.35 30.58
C GLY A 168 -1.53 -1.63 29.99
N THR A 169 -0.99 -2.83 30.22
CA THR A 169 0.33 -3.25 29.71
C THR A 169 0.30 -3.38 28.19
N ARG A 170 0.87 -2.40 27.50
CA ARG A 170 1.00 -2.41 26.03
C ARG A 170 2.46 -2.22 25.64
N ILE A 171 2.82 -2.77 24.48
CA ILE A 171 4.10 -2.48 23.86
C ILE A 171 3.98 -1.26 22.95
N HIS A 172 5.07 -0.52 22.81
CA HIS A 172 5.14 0.59 21.89
C HIS A 172 5.36 0.10 20.44
N GLU A 173 4.29 0.13 19.66
CA GLU A 173 4.25 -0.28 18.26
C GLU A 173 4.63 0.85 17.28
N GLY A 174 5.72 1.56 17.58
CA GLY A 174 6.18 2.67 16.75
C GLY A 174 7.47 3.31 17.23
N THR A 175 7.76 4.48 16.67
CA THR A 175 8.87 5.35 17.08
C THR A 175 8.34 6.74 17.38
N ASP A 176 8.72 7.26 18.55
CA ASP A 176 8.39 8.62 18.94
C ASP A 176 9.50 9.58 18.49
N ILE A 177 9.12 10.60 17.73
CA ILE A 177 10.00 11.66 17.24
C ILE A 177 9.65 12.94 18.01
N PHE A 178 10.44 13.24 19.03
CA PHE A 178 10.26 14.41 19.88
C PHE A 178 10.65 15.67 19.12
N ALA A 179 9.75 16.65 19.10
CA ALA A 179 9.92 17.92 18.42
C ALA A 179 8.99 18.98 19.04
N ASN A 180 9.27 20.25 18.81
CA ASN A 180 8.43 21.33 19.32
C ASN A 180 7.00 21.27 18.76
N TYR A 181 6.04 21.81 19.51
CA TYR A 181 4.68 22.03 19.02
C TYR A 181 4.69 22.78 17.69
N GLY A 182 3.81 22.41 16.78
CA GLY A 182 3.66 23.12 15.51
C GLY A 182 4.73 22.77 14.47
N VAL A 183 5.69 21.88 14.76
CA VAL A 183 6.59 21.38 13.71
C VAL A 183 5.75 20.65 12.65
N PRO A 184 5.91 20.97 11.34
CA PRO A 184 5.13 20.32 10.29
C PRO A 184 5.37 18.81 10.24
N VAL A 185 4.28 18.05 10.16
CA VAL A 185 4.30 16.61 9.90
C VAL A 185 3.95 16.38 8.44
N ARG A 186 4.76 15.58 7.76
CA ARG A 186 4.69 15.29 6.33
C ARG A 186 4.36 13.82 6.07
N SER A 187 3.64 13.55 4.98
CA SER A 187 3.51 12.17 4.48
C SER A 187 4.88 11.63 4.09
N THR A 188 5.22 10.44 4.58
CA THR A 188 6.50 9.77 4.29
C THR A 188 6.53 9.11 2.92
N SER A 189 5.37 8.82 2.32
CA SER A 189 5.21 8.07 1.07
C SER A 189 4.11 8.65 0.19
N TYR A 190 4.00 8.15 -1.05
CA TYR A 190 2.78 8.28 -1.84
C TYR A 190 1.72 7.37 -1.23
N GLY A 191 0.49 7.85 -1.13
CA GLY A 191 -0.56 7.04 -0.53
C GLY A 191 -1.91 7.70 -0.56
N ILE A 192 -2.86 7.05 0.11
CA ILE A 192 -4.21 7.56 0.32
C ILE A 192 -4.50 7.69 1.80
N VAL A 193 -5.14 8.79 2.21
CA VAL A 193 -5.60 8.98 3.58
C VAL A 193 -6.76 8.03 3.85
N GLU A 194 -6.57 7.04 4.71
CA GLU A 194 -7.63 6.11 5.09
C GLU A 194 -8.45 6.66 6.24
N VAL A 195 -7.77 7.27 7.21
CA VAL A 195 -8.41 7.76 8.42
C VAL A 195 -7.80 9.08 8.84
N LYS A 196 -8.66 9.99 9.27
CA LYS A 196 -8.33 11.27 9.90
C LYS A 196 -9.31 11.44 11.05
N GLY A 197 -8.84 11.53 12.29
CA GLY A 197 -9.76 11.66 13.43
C GLY A 197 -9.13 11.39 14.78
N TRP A 198 -9.97 11.47 15.82
CA TRP A 198 -9.57 11.21 17.20
C TRP A 198 -9.57 9.72 17.52
N ASN A 199 -8.61 9.24 18.31
CA ASN A 199 -8.82 8.09 19.19
C ASN A 199 -8.22 8.36 20.59
N PRO A 200 -8.65 7.64 21.63
CA PRO A 200 -8.18 7.92 22.99
C PRO A 200 -6.67 7.76 23.20
N TYR A 201 -6.00 6.88 22.45
CA TYR A 201 -4.58 6.59 22.64
C TYR A 201 -3.67 7.55 21.88
N GLY A 202 -3.86 7.68 20.57
CA GLY A 202 -3.08 8.51 19.65
C GLY A 202 -3.61 9.93 19.46
N GLY A 203 -4.70 10.32 20.13
CA GLY A 203 -5.27 11.66 20.00
C GLY A 203 -5.70 11.96 18.57
N TRP A 204 -5.34 13.14 18.07
CA TRP A 204 -5.49 13.46 16.66
C TRP A 204 -4.47 12.71 15.82
N ARG A 205 -4.98 11.92 14.88
CA ARG A 205 -4.17 11.01 14.07
C ARG A 205 -4.59 10.96 12.61
N ILE A 206 -3.62 10.60 11.76
CA ILE A 206 -3.80 10.31 10.36
C ILE A 206 -3.27 8.91 10.06
N GLY A 207 -4.00 8.16 9.24
CA GLY A 207 -3.58 6.89 8.67
C GLY A 207 -3.49 7.00 7.17
N ILE A 208 -2.35 6.65 6.58
CA ILE A 208 -2.11 6.70 5.13
C ILE A 208 -1.69 5.30 4.65
N ARG A 209 -2.34 4.77 3.62
CA ARG A 209 -1.93 3.53 2.95
C ARG A 209 -1.07 3.83 1.74
N ASP A 210 0.11 3.22 1.64
CA ASP A 210 0.97 3.29 0.47
C ASP A 210 0.73 2.17 -0.55
N LEU A 211 1.46 2.20 -1.67
CA LEU A 211 1.38 1.18 -2.72
C LEU A 211 2.02 -0.16 -2.34
N ASP A 212 2.81 -0.26 -1.28
CA ASP A 212 3.34 -1.53 -0.73
C ASP A 212 2.36 -2.15 0.30
N ASN A 213 1.14 -1.63 0.39
CA ASN A 213 0.09 -2.01 1.33
C ASN A 213 0.50 -1.76 2.81
N LEU A 214 1.43 -0.83 3.05
CA LEU A 214 1.83 -0.39 4.37
C LEU A 214 0.93 0.75 4.85
N TYR A 215 0.41 0.61 6.07
CA TYR A 215 -0.30 1.66 6.78
C TYR A 215 0.68 2.48 7.59
N HIS A 216 0.78 3.76 7.27
CA HIS A 216 1.58 4.75 7.98
C HIS A 216 0.68 5.49 8.96
N TYR A 217 1.00 5.38 10.24
CA TYR A 217 0.23 5.95 11.34
C TYR A 217 0.96 7.14 11.94
N TYR A 218 0.29 8.29 11.97
CA TYR A 218 0.80 9.55 12.49
C TYR A 218 -0.12 9.98 13.62
N ALA A 219 0.39 10.10 14.84
CA ALA A 219 -0.42 10.40 16.02
C ALA A 219 0.15 11.53 16.86
N HIS A 220 -0.64 11.91 17.87
CA HIS A 220 -0.39 13.02 18.80
C HIS A 220 -0.35 14.39 18.13
N LEU A 221 -1.01 14.54 16.98
CA LEU A 221 -1.00 15.80 16.24
C LEU A 221 -1.68 16.92 17.04
N SER A 222 -1.22 18.16 16.90
CA SER A 222 -1.90 19.35 17.45
C SER A 222 -3.10 19.74 16.57
N GLY A 223 -3.04 19.39 15.29
CA GLY A 223 -4.08 19.61 14.29
C GLY A 223 -3.71 19.02 12.94
N TYR A 224 -4.59 19.21 11.96
CA TYR A 224 -4.45 18.66 10.61
C TYR A 224 -4.39 19.76 9.56
N GLU A 225 -3.73 19.48 8.45
CA GLU A 225 -3.88 20.30 7.25
C GLU A 225 -5.37 20.42 6.89
N LYS A 226 -5.84 21.65 6.66
CA LYS A 226 -7.29 21.97 6.68
C LYS A 226 -8.02 21.27 5.54
N SER A 227 -7.41 21.26 4.35
CA SER A 227 -8.01 20.69 3.13
C SER A 227 -7.96 19.16 3.08
N LEU A 228 -7.13 18.53 3.91
CA LEU A 228 -6.88 17.09 3.87
C LEU A 228 -8.09 16.32 4.44
N LYS A 229 -8.63 15.36 3.71
CA LYS A 229 -9.76 14.51 4.14
C LYS A 229 -9.51 13.03 3.82
N PRO A 230 -10.24 12.09 4.46
CA PRO A 230 -10.22 10.69 4.04
C PRO A 230 -10.46 10.54 2.54
N SER A 231 -9.80 9.56 1.95
CA SER A 231 -9.72 9.30 0.49
C SER A 231 -8.88 10.29 -0.32
N ASP A 232 -8.28 11.34 0.26
CA ASP A 232 -7.32 12.17 -0.47
C ASP A 232 -6.04 11.41 -0.76
N VAL A 233 -5.47 11.64 -1.95
CA VAL A 233 -4.16 11.12 -2.34
C VAL A 233 -3.09 12.11 -1.89
N VAL A 234 -2.03 11.60 -1.28
CA VAL A 234 -0.89 12.37 -0.77
C VAL A 234 0.41 11.95 -1.45
N ARG A 235 1.38 12.86 -1.47
CA ARG A 235 2.75 12.62 -1.95
C ARG A 235 3.79 12.75 -0.83
N PRO A 236 4.99 12.16 -0.97
CA PRO A 236 6.07 12.34 -0.02
C PRO A 236 6.39 13.82 0.19
N GLY A 237 6.46 14.25 1.44
CA GLY A 237 6.78 15.62 1.83
C GLY A 237 5.59 16.57 1.91
N GLN A 238 4.40 16.14 1.47
CA GLN A 238 3.17 16.91 1.66
C GLN A 238 2.84 17.04 3.15
N ILE A 239 2.59 18.26 3.61
CA ILE A 239 2.16 18.52 4.99
C ILE A 239 0.77 17.91 5.21
N ILE A 240 0.63 17.18 6.30
CA ILE A 240 -0.62 16.52 6.70
C ILE A 240 -1.16 17.00 8.05
N GLY A 241 -0.31 17.67 8.84
CA GLY A 241 -0.65 18.22 10.14
C GLY A 241 0.58 18.73 10.86
N TRP A 242 0.49 18.85 12.18
CA TRP A 242 1.56 19.40 13.00
C TRP A 242 1.76 18.61 14.29
N VAL A 243 3.01 18.57 14.76
CA VAL A 243 3.40 17.94 16.02
C VAL A 243 2.61 18.56 17.17
N GLY A 244 2.19 17.71 18.10
CA GLY A 244 1.47 18.11 19.30
C GLY A 244 1.67 17.12 20.44
N SER A 245 0.70 17.11 21.35
CA SER A 245 0.67 16.23 22.54
C SER A 245 -0.73 15.70 22.80
N SER A 246 -1.51 15.53 21.73
CA SER A 246 -2.91 15.14 21.86
C SER A 246 -3.06 13.65 22.15
N GLY A 247 -3.98 13.29 23.04
CA GLY A 247 -4.28 11.89 23.38
C GLY A 247 -4.46 11.64 24.87
N TYR A 248 -4.53 10.36 25.22
CA TYR A 248 -4.78 9.82 26.56
C TYR A 248 -6.03 10.38 27.23
N GLY A 249 -7.15 10.41 26.49
CA GLY A 249 -8.42 10.87 27.03
C GLY A 249 -9.52 11.11 25.99
N ARG A 250 -10.49 11.93 26.39
CA ARG A 250 -11.61 12.39 25.54
C ARG A 250 -11.11 13.29 24.40
N PRO A 251 -11.88 13.42 23.29
CA PRO A 251 -11.53 14.31 22.18
C PRO A 251 -11.03 15.68 22.64
N GLY A 252 -9.88 16.10 22.10
CA GLY A 252 -9.24 17.38 22.43
C GLY A 252 -8.31 17.37 23.64
N THR A 253 -8.12 16.23 24.33
CA THR A 253 -7.13 16.12 25.42
C THR A 253 -5.71 16.38 24.90
N GLN A 254 -4.95 17.29 25.52
CA GLN A 254 -3.57 17.62 25.16
C GLN A 254 -2.72 17.87 26.42
N GLY A 255 -1.39 17.87 26.29
CA GLY A 255 -0.47 18.29 27.35
C GLY A 255 -0.14 17.24 28.40
N LYS A 256 -0.59 15.98 28.23
CA LYS A 256 -0.31 14.88 29.18
C LYS A 256 1.08 14.28 29.06
N PHE A 257 1.83 14.65 28.03
CA PHE A 257 3.17 14.17 27.71
C PHE A 257 3.89 15.19 26.83
N PRO A 258 5.24 15.15 26.74
CA PRO A 258 6.01 16.05 25.88
C PRO A 258 5.57 15.99 24.42
N PRO A 259 5.65 17.08 23.66
CA PRO A 259 5.25 17.08 22.26
C PRO A 259 6.13 16.14 21.43
N HIS A 260 5.48 15.29 20.65
CA HIS A 260 6.15 14.35 19.75
C HIS A 260 5.21 13.91 18.64
N LEU A 261 5.79 13.44 17.53
CA LEU A 261 5.08 12.63 16.56
C LEU A 261 5.28 11.16 16.94
N HIS A 262 4.19 10.46 17.25
CA HIS A 262 4.23 9.01 17.24
C HIS A 262 4.04 8.53 15.80
N TYR A 263 5.03 7.81 15.28
CA TYR A 263 5.02 7.23 13.94
C TYR A 263 5.03 5.70 14.01
N GLY A 264 3.98 5.08 13.50
CA GLY A 264 3.84 3.62 13.41
C GLY A 264 3.75 3.16 11.95
N VAL A 265 4.18 1.94 11.68
CA VAL A 265 3.99 1.31 10.37
C VAL A 265 3.45 -0.10 10.56
N TYR A 266 2.40 -0.41 9.81
CA TYR A 266 1.69 -1.68 9.89
C TYR A 266 1.59 -2.30 8.51
N ARG A 267 1.82 -3.61 8.42
CA ARG A 267 1.64 -4.36 7.18
C ARG A 267 0.33 -5.13 7.24
N ASP A 268 -0.48 -4.99 6.21
CA ASP A 268 -1.65 -5.82 6.02
C ASP A 268 -1.24 -7.16 5.38
N ARG A 269 -1.57 -8.28 6.04
CA ARG A 269 -1.40 -9.65 5.51
C ARG A 269 -2.72 -10.29 5.09
N GLY A 270 -3.75 -9.50 4.83
CA GLY A 270 -5.07 -9.94 4.35
C GLY A 270 -6.08 -10.26 5.47
N LEU A 271 -5.61 -10.62 6.67
CA LEU A 271 -6.47 -10.94 7.82
C LEU A 271 -6.29 -9.92 8.96
N VAL A 272 -5.05 -9.62 9.31
CA VAL A 272 -4.66 -8.73 10.41
C VAL A 272 -3.61 -7.73 9.95
N GLU A 273 -3.61 -6.55 10.57
CA GLU A 273 -2.49 -5.62 10.48
C GLU A 273 -1.43 -5.99 11.52
N TRP A 274 -0.18 -6.03 11.10
CA TRP A 274 0.94 -6.31 12.00
C TRP A 274 1.89 -5.12 12.02
N ALA A 275 2.09 -4.56 13.21
CA ALA A 275 3.03 -3.49 13.46
C ALA A 275 4.48 -4.01 13.34
N PHE A 276 5.40 -3.17 12.87
CA PHE A 276 6.84 -3.46 12.90
C PHE A 276 7.68 -2.22 13.14
N ASP A 277 8.92 -2.41 13.62
CA ASP A 277 9.81 -1.31 13.99
C ASP A 277 10.05 -0.36 12.82
N PRO A 278 9.55 0.90 12.90
CA PRO A 278 9.75 1.86 11.83
C PRO A 278 11.10 2.58 11.90
N TYR A 279 11.87 2.42 13.00
CA TYR A 279 13.13 3.12 13.22
C TYR A 279 14.16 2.91 12.08
N PRO A 280 14.38 1.69 11.54
CA PRO A 280 15.31 1.51 10.42
C PRO A 280 14.90 2.29 9.16
N MET A 281 13.59 2.38 8.88
CA MET A 281 13.06 3.14 7.74
C MET A 281 13.27 4.64 7.95
N LEU A 282 12.94 5.13 9.15
CA LEU A 282 13.14 6.53 9.54
C LEU A 282 14.60 6.96 9.37
N ARG A 283 15.56 6.16 9.87
CA ARG A 283 17.00 6.44 9.72
C ARG A 283 17.45 6.45 8.27
N LYS A 284 16.92 5.54 7.45
CA LYS A 284 17.23 5.50 6.01
C LYS A 284 16.73 6.76 5.30
N TRP A 285 15.49 7.17 5.57
CA TRP A 285 14.88 8.34 4.91
C TRP A 285 15.51 9.66 5.36
N GLU A 286 15.80 9.81 6.66
CA GLU A 286 16.53 10.96 7.19
C GLU A 286 17.89 11.14 6.51
N LYS A 287 18.70 10.07 6.44
CA LYS A 287 20.03 10.12 5.80
C LYS A 287 19.94 10.45 4.32
N ALA A 288 18.97 9.88 3.61
CA ALA A 288 18.76 10.13 2.19
C ALA A 288 18.40 11.60 1.93
N GLU A 289 17.51 12.17 2.74
CA GLU A 289 17.08 13.57 2.61
C GLU A 289 18.21 14.55 2.97
N LEU A 290 18.95 14.29 4.05
CA LEU A 290 20.15 15.06 4.40
C LEU A 290 21.21 15.04 3.29
N LYS A 291 21.43 13.88 2.66
CA LYS A 291 22.37 13.77 1.54
C LYS A 291 21.91 14.61 0.34
N ALA A 292 20.62 14.56 -0.01
CA ALA A 292 20.07 15.34 -1.11
C ALA A 292 20.24 16.86 -0.87
N LEU A 293 20.05 17.34 0.37
CA LEU A 293 20.25 18.75 0.70
C LEU A 293 21.71 19.22 0.61
N ARG A 294 22.70 18.32 0.75
CA ARG A 294 24.11 18.66 0.58
C ARG A 294 24.46 18.83 -0.90
N VAL A 295 23.99 17.92 -1.74
CA VAL A 295 24.23 17.96 -3.20
C VAL A 295 23.61 19.21 -3.84
N HIS A 296 22.48 19.71 -3.33
CA HIS A 296 21.87 20.95 -3.85
C HIS A 296 22.54 22.25 -3.37
N LYS A 297 23.53 22.17 -2.48
CA LYS A 297 24.30 23.33 -2.00
C LYS A 297 25.67 23.46 -2.67
N GLU A 298 26.09 22.43 -3.40
CA GLU A 298 27.30 22.40 -4.24
C GLU A 298 26.94 22.77 -5.68
#